data_AF-A0A7C2HYF8-F1
#
_entry.id   AF-A0A7C2HYF8-F1
#
_cell.length_a   1.000
_cell.length_b   1.000
_cell.length_c   1.000
_cell.angle_alpha   90.00
_cell.angle_beta   90.00
_cell.angle_gamma   90.00
#
_symmetry.space_group_name_H-M   'P 1'
#
loop_
_entity.id
_entity.type
_entity.pdbx_description
1 polymer ?
#
loop_
_entity_poly.entity_id
_entity_poly.type
_entity_poly.pdbx_seq_one_letter_code
_entity_poly.pdbx_strand_id
1 'polypeptide(L)' 'MITLALLMVRAASLREESRGCHYRVDFPGQAEFWRRHIVFRMREGRISWETRPLGCLYDSSYQWSRAGAARGR' A
#
# COMPACT_ATOMS: atom_id res chain seq x y z
N MET A 1 -0.73 17.31 6.55
CA MET A 1 -0.28 16.02 7.14
C MET A 1 -1.41 15.09 7.60
N ILE A 2 -2.65 15.55 7.82
CA ILE A 2 -3.77 14.74 8.35
C ILE A 2 -4.17 13.55 7.46
N THR A 3 -4.26 13.73 6.14
CA THR A 3 -4.63 12.63 5.23
C THR A 3 -3.66 11.45 5.32
N LEU A 4 -2.35 11.73 5.39
CA LEU A 4 -1.34 10.68 5.53
C LEU A 4 -1.48 9.96 6.87
N ALA A 5 -1.68 10.70 7.97
CA ALA A 5 -1.90 10.10 9.29
C ALA A 5 -3.13 9.16 9.29
N LEU A 6 -4.25 9.61 8.71
CA LEU A 6 -5.46 8.80 8.57
C LEU A 6 -5.21 7.51 7.79
N LEU A 7 -4.52 7.61 6.65
CA LEU A 7 -4.21 6.45 5.81
C LEU A 7 -3.27 5.47 6.50
N MET A 8 -2.26 5.96 7.22
CA MET A 8 -1.32 5.14 7.99
C MET A 8 -2.03 4.35 9.09
N VAL A 9 -2.87 5.04 9.90
CA VAL A 9 -3.64 4.39 10.96
C VAL A 9 -4.62 3.38 10.38
N ARG A 10 -5.34 3.73 9.30
CA ARG A 10 -6.28 2.81 8.65
C ARG A 10 -5.59 1.57 8.08
N ALA A 11 -4.40 1.72 7.49
CA ALA A 11 -3.59 0.60 7.03
C ALA A 11 -3.18 -0.32 8.18
N ALA A 12 -2.71 0.26 9.29
CA ALA A 12 -2.29 -0.46 10.48
C ALA A 12 -3.44 -1.21 11.14
N SER A 13 -4.64 -0.61 11.21
CA SER A 13 -5.83 -1.24 11.77
C SER A 13 -6.36 -2.40 10.90
N LEU A 14 -6.31 -2.25 9.57
CA LEU A 14 -6.75 -3.31 8.65
C LEU A 14 -5.82 -4.53 8.68
N ARG A 15 -4.52 -4.33 8.94
CA ARG A 15 -3.52 -5.40 8.94
C ARG A 15 -3.52 -6.16 10.27
N GLU A 16 -3.78 -7.45 10.19
CA GLU A 16 -3.83 -8.37 11.34
C GLU A 16 -2.62 -9.32 11.31
N GLU A 17 -1.42 -8.76 11.30
CA GLU A 17 -0.15 -9.46 11.51
C GLU A 17 0.93 -8.47 11.97
N SER A 18 2.11 -9.00 12.31
CA SER A 18 3.33 -8.23 12.53
C SER A 18 4.38 -8.58 11.51
N ARG A 19 4.91 -7.58 10.78
CA ARG A 19 5.94 -7.76 9.75
C ARG A 19 6.79 -6.51 9.58
N GLY A 20 8.11 -6.67 9.68
CA GLY A 20 9.05 -5.55 9.58
C GLY A 20 8.79 -4.52 10.67
N CYS A 21 8.67 -3.24 10.30
CA CYS A 21 8.43 -2.14 11.25
C CYS A 21 6.98 -2.05 11.77
N HIS A 22 6.03 -2.84 11.23
CA HIS A 22 4.67 -2.89 11.73
C HIS A 22 4.53 -4.04 12.72
N TYR A 23 4.38 -3.73 14.01
CA TYR A 23 4.22 -4.70 15.10
C TYR A 23 2.88 -4.49 15.82
N ARG A 24 2.21 -5.59 16.13
CA ARG A 24 0.92 -5.66 16.82
C ARG A 24 0.96 -6.74 17.88
N VAL A 25 0.70 -6.36 19.13
CA VAL A 25 0.71 -7.28 20.27
C VAL A 25 -0.41 -8.34 20.16
N ASP A 26 -1.55 -7.97 19.57
CA ASP A 26 -2.69 -8.85 19.35
C ASP A 26 -2.54 -9.76 18.11
N PHE A 27 -1.59 -9.46 17.21
CA PHE A 27 -1.22 -10.30 16.07
C PHE A 27 0.31 -10.35 15.90
N PRO A 28 1.06 -10.98 16.84
CA PRO A 28 2.52 -10.87 16.90
C PRO A 28 3.25 -11.66 15.80
N GLY A 29 2.56 -12.61 15.16
CA GLY A 29 3.11 -13.45 14.10
C GLY A 29 2.94 -12.87 12.70
N GLN A 30 3.57 -13.55 11.73
CA GLN A 30 3.38 -13.30 10.31
C GLN A 30 2.37 -14.31 9.74
N ALA A 31 1.47 -13.87 8.87
CA ALA A 31 0.55 -14.75 8.15
C ALA A 31 0.80 -14.66 6.64
N GLU A 32 0.83 -15.82 5.97
CA GLU A 32 1.05 -15.87 4.51
C GLU A 32 -0.03 -15.09 3.74
N PHE A 33 -1.27 -15.10 4.23
CA PHE A 33 -2.36 -14.29 3.69
C PHE A 33 -1.96 -12.81 3.55
N TRP A 34 -1.21 -12.26 4.50
CA TRP A 34 -0.85 -10.84 4.54
C TRP A 34 0.36 -10.46 3.67
N ARG A 35 0.93 -11.40 2.90
CA ARG A 35 1.93 -11.10 1.86
C ARG A 35 1.26 -10.46 0.64
N ARG A 36 0.78 -9.24 0.86
CA ARG A 36 0.06 -8.38 -0.07
C ARG A 36 0.19 -6.93 0.36
N HIS A 37 0.01 -6.02 -0.58
CA HIS A 37 -0.06 -4.59 -0.34
C HIS A 37 -1.50 -4.18 -0.02
N ILE A 38 -1.68 -3.28 0.96
CA ILE A 38 -2.93 -2.54 1.13
C ILE A 38 -2.78 -1.25 0.32
N VAL A 39 -3.60 -1.08 -0.71
CA VAL A 39 -3.52 0.05 -1.64
C VAL A 39 -4.74 0.94 -1.45
N PHE A 40 -4.49 2.21 -1.13
CA PHE A 40 -5.52 3.23 -1.04
C PHE A 40 -5.67 3.98 -2.35
N ARG A 41 -6.91 4.31 -2.70
CA ARG A 41 -7.24 5.14 -3.86
C ARG A 41 -8.16 6.26 -3.41
N MET A 42 -7.83 7.48 -3.82
CA MET A 42 -8.69 8.65 -3.63
C MET A 42 -9.34 9.02 -4.97
N ARG A 43 -10.67 9.08 -5.01
CA ARG A 43 -11.44 9.60 -6.15
C ARG A 43 -12.54 10.51 -5.62
N GLU A 44 -12.59 11.74 -6.13
CA GLU A 44 -13.63 12.72 -5.76
C GLU A 44 -13.78 12.89 -4.24
N GLY A 45 -12.65 12.94 -3.52
CA GLY A 45 -12.64 13.05 -2.05
C GLY A 45 -13.01 11.78 -1.28
N ARG A 46 -13.40 10.69 -1.96
CA ARG A 46 -13.66 9.39 -1.34
C ARG A 46 -12.41 8.52 -1.36
N ILE A 47 -12.14 7.87 -0.23
CA ILE A 47 -11.04 6.92 -0.07
C ILE A 47 -11.60 5.51 -0.14
N SER A 48 -11.17 4.73 -1.13
CA SER A 48 -11.36 3.28 -1.18
C SER A 48 -10.04 2.57 -0.93
N TRP A 49 -10.10 1.29 -0.59
CA TRP A 49 -8.91 0.45 -0.44
C TRP A 49 -9.17 -0.92 -1.01
N GLU A 50 -8.10 -1.57 -1.43
CA GLU A 50 -8.09 -2.97 -1.85
C GLU A 50 -6.77 -3.60 -1.43
N THR A 51 -6.71 -4.92 -1.51
CA THR A 51 -5.45 -5.63 -1.32
C THR A 51 -4.93 -6.15 -2.64
N ARG A 52 -3.62 -6.04 -2.87
CA ARG A 52 -2.98 -6.49 -4.11
C ARG A 52 -1.82 -7.44 -3.79
N PRO A 53 -1.63 -8.52 -4.56
CA PRO A 53 -0.48 -9.41 -4.40
C PRO A 53 0.85 -8.65 -4.45
N LEU A 54 1.91 -9.22 -3.85
CA LEU A 54 3.26 -8.68 -3.96
C LEU A 54 3.67 -8.55 -5.44
N GLY A 55 4.31 -7.43 -5.78
CA GLY A 55 4.71 -7.12 -7.16
C GLY A 55 3.59 -6.51 -8.03
N CYS A 56 2.33 -6.58 -7.60
CA CYS A 56 1.19 -6.01 -8.32
C CYS A 56 0.79 -4.64 -7.74
N LEU A 57 1.73 -3.72 -7.59
CA LEU A 57 1.46 -2.38 -7.02
C LEU A 57 0.61 -1.50 -7.94
N TYR A 58 0.73 -1.71 -9.24
CA TYR A 58 0.10 -0.92 -10.28
C TYR A 58 -1.07 -1.68 -10.90
N ASP A 59 -2.13 -0.96 -11.28
CA ASP A 59 -3.13 -1.56 -12.16
C ASP A 59 -2.69 -1.41 -13.62
N SER A 60 -3.42 -2.04 -14.53
CA SER A 60 -3.17 -1.96 -15.97
C SER A 60 -3.26 -0.54 -16.54
N SER A 61 -3.83 0.42 -15.81
CA SER A 61 -3.95 1.82 -16.21
C SER A 61 -2.80 2.70 -15.74
N TYR A 62 -1.92 2.21 -14.87
CA TYR A 62 -0.74 2.94 -14.43
C TYR A 62 0.31 2.97 -15.55
N GLN A 63 0.30 4.06 -16.31
CA GLN A 63 1.29 4.31 -17.35
C GLN A 63 2.44 5.13 -16.77
N TRP A 64 3.49 4.45 -16.30
CA TRP A 64 4.78 5.11 -16.07
C TRP A 64 5.47 5.33 -17.42
N SER A 65 5.33 6.52 -18.01
CA SER A 65 6.07 6.85 -19.24
C SER A 65 7.53 7.16 -18.89
N ARG A 66 8.47 6.43 -19.50
CA ARG A 66 9.92 6.70 -19.39
C ARG A 66 10.34 7.94 -20.21
N ALA A 67 9.51 8.97 -20.32
CA ALA A 67 9.80 10.12 -21.18
C ALA A 67 10.98 11.00 -20.71
N GLY A 68 11.57 10.74 -19.53
CA GLY A 68 12.70 11.50 -18.99
C GLY A 68 14.01 10.74 -18.79
N ALA A 69 14.08 9.42 -18.99
CA ALA A 69 15.23 8.60 -18.56
C ALA A 69 16.23 8.25 -19.67
N ALA A 70 16.16 8.91 -20.83
CA ALA A 70 17.06 8.64 -21.96
C ALA A 70 17.48 9.94 -22.67
N ARG A 71 18.19 10.83 -21.98
CA ARG A 71 19.17 11.75 -22.61
C ARG A 71 20.33 12.00 -21.64
N GLY A 72 21.33 11.16 -21.73
CA GLY A 72 22.65 11.36 -21.15
C GLY A 72 23.57 10.36 -21.84
N ARG A 73 24.42 10.90 -22.71
CA ARG A 73 25.33 10.17 -23.60
C ARG A 73 26.38 9.39 -22.82
#